data_AF-A0A6A6A1M1-F1
#
_entry.id   AF-A0A6A6A1M1-F1
#
_cell.length_a   1.000
_cell.length_b   1.000
_cell.length_c   1.000
_cell.angle_alpha   90.00
_cell.angle_beta   90.00
_cell.angle_gamma   90.00
#
_symmetry.space_group_name_H-M   'P 1'
#
loop_
_entity.id
_entity.type
_entity.pdbx_description
1 polymer ?
#
loop_
_entity_poly.entity_id
_entity_poly.type
_entity_poly.pdbx_seq_one_letter_code
_entity_poly.pdbx_strand_id
1 'polypeptide(L)'
;ITSTDDGDVVVGYVLKNKKIKCRQQRCAFKTFGRQAEFERHYKNFHAAQKQQFWCHIISCNHAQAKGGDPFPRKDKLIKHVREAH
;
A
#
# COMPACT_ATOMS: atom_id res chain seq x y z
N ILE A 1 18.22 -11.55 -16.18
CA ILE A 1 16.87 -11.68 -16.78
C ILE A 1 15.98 -12.24 -15.67
N THR A 2 15.33 -11.38 -14.89
CA THR A 2 14.42 -11.84 -13.82
C THR A 2 13.03 -11.97 -14.42
N SER A 3 12.66 -13.20 -14.78
CA SER A 3 11.30 -13.57 -15.17
C SER A 3 10.37 -13.34 -13.98
N THR A 4 9.64 -12.22 -13.96
CA THR A 4 8.45 -12.08 -13.13
C THR A 4 7.34 -12.83 -13.85
N ASP A 5 7.13 -14.08 -13.44
CA ASP A 5 5.94 -14.85 -13.74
C ASP A 5 4.73 -14.12 -13.15
N ASP A 6 4.18 -13.19 -13.92
CA ASP A 6 2.95 -12.44 -13.64
C ASP A 6 1.75 -13.35 -13.94
N GLY A 7 1.75 -14.53 -13.32
CA GLY A 7 0.58 -15.40 -13.33
C GLY A 7 -0.54 -14.75 -12.51
N ASP A 8 -1.79 -15.04 -12.83
CA ASP A 8 -2.96 -14.62 -12.04
C ASP A 8 -2.88 -15.16 -10.61
N VAL A 9 -2.14 -14.48 -9.74
CA VAL A 9 -1.98 -14.86 -8.34
C VAL A 9 -3.25 -14.50 -7.60
N VAL A 10 -3.90 -15.51 -7.02
CA VAL A 10 -5.03 -15.27 -6.11
C VAL A 10 -4.55 -14.50 -4.88
N VAL A 11 -4.96 -13.23 -4.80
CA VAL A 11 -4.62 -12.31 -3.70
C VAL A 11 -5.69 -12.28 -2.59
N GLY A 12 -6.90 -12.74 -2.89
CA GLY A 12 -8.03 -12.75 -1.95
C GLY A 12 -9.22 -13.57 -2.50
N TYR A 13 -10.24 -13.73 -1.66
CA TYR A 13 -11.43 -14.53 -1.96
C TYR A 13 -12.69 -13.67 -1.86
N VAL A 14 -13.55 -13.72 -2.87
CA VAL A 14 -14.90 -13.15 -2.79
C VAL A 14 -15.80 -14.13 -2.04
N LEU A 15 -16.42 -13.66 -0.97
CA LEU A 15 -17.34 -14.44 -0.14
C LEU A 15 -18.78 -14.34 -0.68
N LYS A 16 -19.64 -15.28 -0.29
CA LYS A 16 -21.07 -15.31 -0.67
C LYS A 16 -21.81 -13.98 -0.36
N ASN A 17 -21.37 -13.25 0.68
CA ASN A 17 -21.92 -11.94 1.05
C ASN A 17 -21.32 -10.76 0.26
N LYS A 18 -20.64 -11.02 -0.87
CA LYS A 18 -19.96 -10.04 -1.74
C LYS A 18 -18.81 -9.28 -1.06
N LYS A 19 -18.41 -9.64 0.16
CA LYS A 19 -17.20 -9.11 0.79
C LYS A 19 -15.96 -9.84 0.29
N ILE A 20 -14.83 -9.16 0.31
CA ILE A 20 -13.55 -9.72 -0.12
C ILE A 20 -12.71 -10.03 1.13
N LYS A 21 -12.18 -11.25 1.21
CA LYS A 21 -11.32 -11.71 2.30
C LYS A 21 -9.88 -11.79 1.81
N CYS A 22 -8.93 -11.28 2.61
CA CYS A 22 -7.51 -11.43 2.28
C CYS A 22 -7.07 -12.90 2.37
N ARG A 23 -6.25 -13.37 1.43
CA ARG A 23 -5.73 -14.74 1.43
C ARG A 23 -4.68 -14.99 2.51
N GLN A 24 -3.91 -13.98 2.90
CA GLN A 24 -2.82 -14.19 3.86
C GLN A 24 -3.34 -14.47 5.27
N GLN A 25 -2.78 -15.50 5.94
CA GLN A 25 -3.17 -15.92 7.28
C GLN A 25 -3.11 -14.78 8.32
N ARG A 26 -2.07 -13.94 8.24
CA ARG A 26 -1.93 -12.75 9.11
C ARG A 26 -3.03 -11.69 8.92
N CYS A 27 -3.85 -11.82 7.88
CA CYS A 27 -4.98 -10.94 7.57
C CYS A 27 -6.30 -11.71 7.48
N ALA A 28 -6.35 -12.93 8.01
CA ALA A 28 -7.53 -13.80 7.93
C ALA A 28 -8.78 -13.20 8.61
N PHE A 29 -8.61 -12.26 9.53
CA PHE A 29 -9.68 -11.51 10.20
C PHE A 29 -10.17 -10.30 9.38
N LYS A 30 -9.45 -9.89 8.32
CA LYS A 30 -9.80 -8.71 7.52
C LYS A 30 -10.71 -9.10 6.36
N THR A 31 -11.90 -8.48 6.34
CA THR A 31 -12.82 -8.51 5.21
C THR A 31 -13.16 -7.09 4.76
N PHE A 32 -13.32 -6.92 3.46
CA PHE A 32 -13.53 -5.62 2.83
C PHE A 32 -14.86 -5.63 2.10
N GLY A 33 -15.66 -4.58 2.27
CA GLY A 33 -16.94 -4.44 1.57
C GLY A 33 -16.81 -3.93 0.12
N ARG A 34 -15.64 -3.42 -0.26
CA ARG A 34 -15.38 -2.84 -1.59
C ARG A 34 -14.04 -3.30 -2.13
N GLN A 35 -13.96 -3.51 -3.45
CA GLN A 35 -12.73 -3.88 -4.15
C GLN A 35 -11.59 -2.88 -3.89
N ALA A 36 -11.88 -1.57 -3.99
CA ALA A 36 -10.87 -0.53 -3.76
C ALA A 36 -10.24 -0.56 -2.34
N GLU A 37 -11.00 -0.96 -1.31
CA GLU A 37 -10.48 -1.10 0.05
C GLU A 37 -9.55 -2.31 0.17
N PHE A 38 -9.93 -3.43 -0.46
CA PHE A 38 -9.10 -4.62 -0.53
C PHE A 38 -7.82 -4.37 -1.34
N GLU A 39 -7.92 -3.74 -2.51
CA GLU A 39 -6.76 -3.38 -3.33
C GLU A 39 -5.78 -2.49 -2.57
N ARG A 40 -6.30 -1.50 -1.82
CA ARG A 40 -5.46 -0.64 -0.98
C ARG A 40 -4.75 -1.47 0.09
N HIS A 41 -5.48 -2.36 0.76
CA HIS A 41 -4.87 -3.25 1.74
C HIS A 41 -3.77 -4.12 1.10
N TYR A 42 -4.04 -4.72 -0.05
CA TYR A 42 -3.05 -5.52 -0.77
C TYR A 42 -1.80 -4.69 -1.13
N LYS A 43 -1.97 -3.52 -1.74
CA LYS A 43 -0.85 -2.64 -2.15
C LYS A 43 0.00 -2.17 -0.97
N ASN A 44 -0.60 -1.92 0.19
CA ASN A 44 0.15 -1.43 1.36
C ASN A 44 0.85 -2.55 2.15
N PHE A 45 0.23 -3.73 2.23
CA PHE A 45 0.70 -4.78 3.13
C PHE A 45 1.36 -5.95 2.40
N HIS A 46 0.92 -6.28 1.20
CA HIS A 46 1.24 -7.53 0.51
C HIS A 46 1.95 -7.35 -0.84
N ALA A 47 1.89 -6.17 -1.46
CA ALA A 47 2.65 -5.91 -2.68
C ALA A 47 4.14 -6.08 -2.41
N ALA A 48 4.81 -6.83 -3.29
CA ALA A 48 6.25 -7.06 -3.24
C ALA A 48 7.03 -5.74 -3.34
N GLN A 49 6.54 -4.81 -4.17
CA GLN A 49 7.07 -3.45 -4.29
C GLN A 49 6.05 -2.47 -3.72
N LYS A 50 6.23 -2.09 -2.46
CA LYS A 50 5.42 -1.03 -1.85
C LYS A 50 5.87 0.30 -2.43
N GLN A 51 4.93 1.04 -3.02
CA GLN A 51 5.24 2.36 -3.52
C GLN A 51 5.57 3.28 -2.34
N GLN A 52 6.78 3.80 -2.33
CA GLN A 52 7.29 4.73 -1.33
C GLN A 52 7.06 6.16 -1.83
N PHE A 53 6.42 6.99 -1.02
CA PHE A 53 6.17 8.40 -1.34
C PHE A 53 7.08 9.27 -0.47
N TRP A 54 7.99 10.01 -1.10
CA TRP A 54 8.98 10.85 -0.41
C TRP A 54 8.58 12.31 -0.41
N CYS A 55 8.93 13.06 0.63
CA CYS A 55 8.80 14.52 0.59
C CYS A 55 9.84 15.12 -0.37
N HIS A 56 9.42 16.07 -1.20
CA HIS A 56 10.30 16.73 -2.18
C HIS A 56 11.09 17.89 -1.58
N ILE A 57 10.80 18.32 -0.35
CA ILE A 57 11.53 19.41 0.31
C ILE A 57 12.82 18.87 0.90
N ILE A 58 13.97 19.29 0.36
CA ILE A 58 15.31 18.75 0.69
C ILE A 58 15.64 18.86 2.20
N SER A 59 15.15 19.91 2.86
CA SER A 59 15.36 20.13 4.30
C SER A 59 14.41 19.33 5.19
N CYS A 60 13.40 18.65 4.64
CA CYS A 60 12.43 17.89 5.41
C CYS A 60 13.04 16.56 5.92
N ASN A 61 12.71 16.19 7.16
CA ASN A 61 13.13 14.90 7.74
C ASN A 61 12.55 13.69 6.99
N HIS A 62 11.47 13.85 6.21
CA HIS A 62 10.90 12.81 5.35
C HIS A 62 11.40 12.85 3.90
N ALA A 63 12.41 13.69 3.62
CA ALA A 63 13.05 13.71 2.32
C ALA A 63 13.98 12.50 2.15
N GLN A 64 14.02 11.97 0.94
CA GLN A 64 14.93 10.87 0.60
C GLN A 64 16.40 11.26 0.85
N ALA A 65 16.77 12.51 0.57
CA ALA A 65 18.12 13.04 0.76
C ALA A 65 18.55 13.11 2.23
N LYS A 66 17.60 13.12 3.18
CA LYS A 66 17.87 13.13 4.62
C LYS A 66 17.85 11.73 5.26
N GLY A 67 17.59 10.69 4.47
CA GLY A 67 17.43 9.32 4.98
C GLY A 67 16.17 9.15 5.82
N GLY A 68 15.12 9.94 5.55
CA GLY A 68 13.85 9.89 6.25
C GLY A 68 13.03 8.62 6.04
N ASP A 69 11.88 8.55 6.68
CA ASP A 69 10.88 7.51 6.41
C ASP A 69 9.92 7.92 5.28
N PRO A 70 9.73 7.08 4.25
CA PRO A 70 8.78 7.34 3.20
C PRO A 70 7.34 7.18 3.69
N PHE A 71 6.45 7.98 3.12
CA PHE A 71 5.02 7.82 3.35
C PHE A 71 4.50 6.57 2.61
N PRO A 72 3.61 5.78 3.24
CA PRO A 72 3.02 4.61 2.59
C PRO A 72 1.97 4.97 1.52
N ARG A 73 1.49 6.22 1.49
CA ARG A 73 0.44 6.69 0.57
C ARG A 73 0.64 8.15 0.16
N LYS A 74 0.23 8.47 -1.07
CA LYS A 74 0.23 9.84 -1.61
C LYS A 74 -0.61 10.82 -0.80
N ASP A 75 -1.78 10.41 -0.33
CA ASP A 75 -2.65 11.24 0.52
C ASP A 75 -1.98 11.65 1.84
N LYS A 76 -1.19 10.76 2.45
CA LYS A 76 -0.38 11.10 3.64
C LYS A 76 0.74 12.09 3.31
N LEU A 77 1.41 11.91 2.17
CA LEU A 77 2.41 12.87 1.69
C LEU A 77 1.78 14.26 1.45
N ILE A 78 0.65 14.34 0.73
CA ILE A 78 -0.02 15.63 0.45
C ILE A 78 -0.43 16.31 1.75
N LYS A 79 -1.00 15.54 2.69
CA LYS A 79 -1.34 16.06 4.01
C LYS A 79 -0.11 16.62 4.73
N HIS A 80 0.98 15.85 4.78
CA HIS A 80 2.25 16.30 5.38
C HIS A 80 2.75 17.59 4.74
N VAL A 81 2.80 17.67 3.40
CA VAL A 81 3.26 18.86 2.70
C VAL A 81 2.39 20.06 3.06
N ARG A 82 1.06 19.93 3.12
CA ARG A 82 0.17 21.04 3.47
C ARG A 82 0.27 21.52 4.93
N GLU A 83 0.62 20.62 5.86
CA GLU A 83 0.66 20.94 7.29
C GLU A 83 2.05 21.38 7.77
N ALA A 84 3.12 20.93 7.10
CA ALA A 84 4.51 21.17 7.52
C ALA A 84 5.27 22.14 6.62
N HIS A 85 4.73 22.48 5.44
CA HIS A 85 5.39 23.31 4.42
C HIS A 85 4.40 24.31 3.80
#